data_AF-H3H599-F1
#
_entry.id   AF-H3H599-F1
#
_cell.length_a   1.000
_cell.length_b   1.000
_cell.length_c   1.000
_cell.angle_alpha   90.00
_cell.angle_beta   90.00
_cell.angle_gamma   90.00
#
_symmetry.space_group_name_H-M   'P 1'
#
loop_
_entity.id
_entity.type
_entity.pdbx_description
1 polymer ?
#
loop_
_entity_poly.entity_id
_entity_poly.type
_entity_poly.pdbx_seq_one_letter_code
_entity_poly.pdbx_strand_id
1 'polypeptide(L)'
;MAGAVDIGAPVAPGSEESPAAYLTRFWRSNASAFMRWFLALPHVGQVSLLRNASPDIPVAYDPKDPRPQATQLLTPELTLNALLEENGKVLLRLMNARATKGDQCSRHDLLYLVSLRANGTMPTFSGETFKHVSLAFIDLADPEHNVQSLLRSASPEVIEEKKNLINQGKLMEADVWLTLQMRQQVILTLLTNVAYTFETMFLEQVMVGEVSAAEVGCRYCGSYDARWREGGGHFELVAVRV
;
A
#
# COMPACT_ATOMS: atom_id res chain seq x y z
N MET A 1 -23.56 -54.80 5.78
CA MET A 1 -23.08 -53.88 4.72
C MET A 1 -23.52 -52.47 5.10
N ALA A 2 -22.72 -51.77 5.90
CA ALA A 2 -22.92 -50.36 6.21
C ALA A 2 -21.59 -49.68 5.86
N GLY A 3 -21.61 -48.86 4.81
CA GLY A 3 -20.45 -48.10 4.35
C GLY A 3 -20.18 -46.93 5.29
N ALA A 4 -19.00 -46.91 5.88
CA ALA A 4 -18.49 -45.73 6.56
C ALA A 4 -18.16 -44.66 5.50
N VAL A 5 -18.88 -43.54 5.57
CA VAL A 5 -18.56 -42.34 4.80
C VAL A 5 -17.35 -41.70 5.46
N ASP A 6 -16.28 -41.58 4.70
CA ASP A 6 -15.06 -40.87 5.09
C ASP A 6 -15.40 -39.38 5.20
N ILE A 7 -15.70 -38.93 6.41
CA ILE A 7 -15.96 -37.52 6.70
C ILE A 7 -14.60 -36.84 6.64
N GLY A 8 -14.35 -36.21 5.50
CA GLY A 8 -13.15 -35.40 5.25
C GLY A 8 -12.85 -34.52 6.46
N ALA A 9 -11.63 -34.64 6.95
CA ALA A 9 -11.12 -33.85 8.06
C ALA A 9 -11.39 -32.35 7.80
N PRO A 10 -11.77 -31.59 8.84
CA PRO A 10 -11.96 -30.16 8.70
C PRO A 10 -10.63 -29.54 8.24
N VAL A 11 -10.69 -28.85 7.10
CA VAL A 11 -9.60 -28.02 6.59
C VAL A 11 -9.23 -27.05 7.70
N ALA A 12 -7.96 -27.08 8.12
CA ALA A 12 -7.43 -26.17 9.12
C ALA A 12 -7.76 -24.72 8.71
N PRO A 13 -8.09 -23.82 9.66
CA PRO A 13 -8.37 -22.43 9.35
C PRO A 13 -7.18 -21.87 8.58
N GLY A 14 -7.44 -21.45 7.33
CA GLY A 14 -6.43 -20.99 6.40
C GLY A 14 -5.59 -19.91 7.07
N SER A 15 -4.27 -20.04 6.97
CA SER A 15 -3.35 -18.93 7.28
C SER A 15 -3.88 -17.68 6.59
N GLU A 16 -4.18 -16.63 7.35
CA GLU A 16 -4.50 -15.33 6.77
C GLU A 16 -3.40 -14.97 5.77
N GLU A 17 -3.78 -14.78 4.50
CA GLU A 17 -2.84 -14.42 3.45
C GLU A 17 -2.24 -13.05 3.78
N SER A 18 -0.91 -12.93 3.74
CA SER A 18 -0.27 -11.64 4.03
C SER A 18 -0.67 -10.59 2.98
N PRO A 19 -0.74 -9.29 3.35
CA PRO A 19 -1.13 -8.23 2.40
C PRO A 19 -0.28 -8.21 1.12
N ALA A 20 1.01 -8.53 1.22
CA ALA A 20 1.91 -8.62 0.08
C ALA A 20 1.59 -9.82 -0.82
N ALA A 21 1.28 -10.99 -0.24
CA ALA A 21 0.89 -12.17 -1.00
C ALA A 21 -0.44 -11.94 -1.72
N TYR A 22 -1.44 -11.37 -1.01
CA TYR A 22 -2.72 -10.99 -1.58
C TYR A 22 -2.55 -10.02 -2.76
N LEU A 23 -1.77 -8.94 -2.58
CA LEU A 23 -1.55 -7.96 -3.64
C LEU A 23 -0.87 -8.59 -4.87
N THR A 24 0.08 -9.51 -4.64
CA THR A 24 0.76 -10.26 -5.70
C THR A 24 -0.23 -11.14 -6.48
N ARG A 25 -1.06 -11.90 -5.77
CA ARG A 25 -2.11 -12.75 -6.34
C ARG A 25 -3.10 -11.92 -7.15
N PHE A 26 -3.62 -10.85 -6.55
CA PHE A 26 -4.51 -9.90 -7.20
C PHE A 26 -3.92 -9.38 -8.50
N TRP A 27 -2.69 -8.86 -8.46
CA TRP A 27 -2.07 -8.23 -9.61
C TRP A 27 -1.85 -9.22 -10.75
N ARG A 28 -1.41 -10.44 -10.45
CA ARG A 28 -1.24 -11.50 -11.46
C ARG A 28 -2.53 -11.85 -12.19
N SER A 29 -3.65 -11.89 -11.47
CA SER A 29 -4.95 -12.26 -12.04
C SER A 29 -5.66 -11.09 -12.73
N ASN A 30 -5.56 -9.89 -12.14
CA ASN A 30 -6.48 -8.79 -12.46
C ASN A 30 -5.82 -7.53 -13.02
N ALA A 31 -4.48 -7.43 -13.10
CA ALA A 31 -3.80 -6.17 -13.46
C ALA A 31 -4.33 -5.53 -14.75
N SER A 32 -4.50 -6.32 -15.82
CA SER A 32 -5.00 -5.79 -17.10
C SER A 32 -6.42 -5.21 -16.99
N ALA A 33 -7.32 -5.90 -16.29
CA ALA A 33 -8.70 -5.47 -16.10
C ALA A 33 -8.75 -4.24 -15.18
N PHE A 34 -8.06 -4.31 -14.03
CA PHE A 34 -7.96 -3.23 -13.07
C PHE A 34 -7.39 -1.95 -13.69
N MET A 35 -6.27 -2.04 -14.43
CA MET A 35 -5.67 -0.87 -15.09
C MET A 35 -6.63 -0.22 -16.08
N ARG A 36 -7.31 -1.01 -16.92
CA ARG A 36 -8.28 -0.48 -17.89
C ARG A 36 -9.46 0.18 -17.20
N TRP A 37 -10.03 -0.48 -16.20
CA TRP A 37 -11.13 0.04 -15.41
C TRP A 37 -10.75 1.34 -14.71
N PHE A 38 -9.65 1.35 -13.95
CA PHE A 38 -9.20 2.52 -13.19
C PHE A 38 -8.88 3.71 -14.08
N LEU A 39 -8.24 3.49 -15.23
CA LEU A 39 -7.92 4.57 -16.18
C LEU A 39 -9.13 5.09 -16.95
N ALA A 40 -10.21 4.30 -17.06
CA ALA A 40 -11.47 4.72 -17.66
C ALA A 40 -12.34 5.54 -16.71
N LEU A 41 -12.10 5.48 -15.38
CA LEU A 41 -12.83 6.30 -14.42
C LEU A 41 -12.56 7.80 -14.66
N PRO A 42 -13.60 8.66 -14.58
CA PRO A 42 -13.40 10.09 -14.43
C PRO A 42 -12.54 10.40 -13.20
N HIS A 43 -11.89 11.56 -13.17
CA HIS A 43 -11.01 11.94 -12.05
C HIS A 43 -11.71 11.84 -10.68
N VAL A 44 -12.98 12.26 -10.62
CA VAL A 44 -13.80 12.14 -9.40
C VAL A 44 -13.98 10.68 -8.96
N GLY A 45 -14.10 9.74 -9.90
CA GLY A 45 -14.19 8.31 -9.60
C GLY A 45 -12.88 7.75 -9.05
N GLN A 46 -11.74 8.17 -9.61
CA GLN A 46 -10.41 7.80 -9.11
C GLN A 46 -10.16 8.33 -7.69
N VAL A 47 -10.57 9.57 -7.40
CA VAL A 47 -10.51 10.17 -6.05
C VAL A 47 -11.41 9.40 -5.08
N SER A 48 -12.65 9.10 -5.47
CA SER A 48 -13.59 8.34 -4.63
C SER A 48 -13.05 6.96 -4.29
N LEU A 49 -12.45 6.25 -5.25
CA LEU A 49 -11.79 4.96 -5.02
C LEU A 49 -10.69 5.08 -3.96
N LEU A 50 -9.79 6.05 -4.10
CA LEU A 50 -8.68 6.26 -3.16
C LEU A 50 -9.17 6.63 -1.76
N ARG A 51 -10.22 7.44 -1.65
CA ARG A 51 -10.83 7.81 -0.36
C ARG A 51 -11.61 6.67 0.28
N ASN A 52 -12.22 5.79 -0.50
CA ASN A 52 -12.83 4.58 0.05
C ASN A 52 -11.76 3.63 0.60
N ALA A 53 -10.61 3.54 -0.08
CA ALA A 53 -9.49 2.72 0.37
C ALA A 53 -8.76 3.32 1.59
N SER A 54 -8.70 4.64 1.69
CA SER A 54 -8.13 5.39 2.81
C SER A 54 -8.85 6.73 2.98
N PRO A 55 -9.83 6.83 3.91
CA PRO A 55 -10.64 8.04 4.11
C PRO A 55 -9.81 9.27 4.48
N ASP A 56 -8.73 9.07 5.23
CA ASP A 56 -7.86 10.13 5.74
C ASP A 56 -6.67 10.43 4.82
N ILE A 57 -6.69 9.95 3.56
CA ILE A 57 -5.61 10.21 2.61
C ILE A 57 -5.45 11.72 2.36
N PRO A 58 -4.24 12.29 2.57
CA PRO A 58 -4.02 13.70 2.36
C PRO A 58 -4.10 14.05 0.87
N VAL A 59 -4.60 15.25 0.57
CA VAL A 59 -4.63 15.77 -0.80
C VAL A 59 -3.20 16.00 -1.32
N ALA A 60 -2.38 16.67 -0.51
CA ALA A 60 -0.98 16.94 -0.73
C ALA A 60 -0.29 17.22 0.61
N TYR A 61 1.03 17.07 0.63
CA TYR A 61 1.87 17.53 1.73
C TYR A 61 2.56 18.85 1.37
N ASP A 62 2.87 19.68 2.37
CA ASP A 62 3.71 20.87 2.18
C ASP A 62 5.19 20.49 2.38
N PRO A 63 6.02 20.44 1.33
CA PRO A 63 7.44 20.08 1.45
C PRO A 63 8.25 21.11 2.25
N LYS A 64 7.71 22.31 2.49
CA LYS A 64 8.34 23.38 3.27
C LYS A 64 7.77 23.50 4.68
N ASP A 65 6.91 22.58 5.11
CA ASP A 65 6.38 22.57 6.47
C ASP A 65 7.56 22.55 7.47
N PRO A 66 7.69 23.54 8.36
CA PRO A 66 8.76 23.56 9.35
C PRO A 66 8.63 22.44 10.39
N ARG A 67 7.47 21.79 10.50
CA ARG A 67 7.19 20.65 11.38
C ARG A 67 6.37 19.60 10.62
N PRO A 68 6.99 18.91 9.64
CA PRO A 68 6.29 17.94 8.82
C PRO A 68 5.71 16.84 9.70
N GLN A 69 4.49 16.41 9.39
CA GLN A 69 3.84 15.32 10.11
C GLN A 69 4.59 14.00 9.90
N ALA A 70 4.47 13.07 10.85
CA ALA A 70 5.08 11.76 10.73
C ALA A 70 4.65 11.02 9.45
N THR A 71 3.39 11.18 9.00
CA THR A 71 2.87 10.56 7.77
C THR A 71 3.53 11.13 6.50
N GLN A 72 3.84 12.44 6.49
CA GLN A 72 4.58 13.09 5.40
C GLN A 72 6.00 12.54 5.25
N LEU A 73 6.65 12.26 6.38
CA LEU A 73 8.00 11.69 6.40
C LEU A 73 7.98 10.18 6.19
N LEU A 74 6.95 9.48 6.66
CA LEU A 74 6.86 8.03 6.55
C LEU A 74 6.46 7.59 5.15
N THR A 75 5.53 8.29 4.52
CA THR A 75 4.92 7.92 3.23
C THR A 75 4.61 9.17 2.38
N PRO A 76 5.64 9.93 1.95
CA PRO A 76 5.45 11.15 1.16
C PRO A 76 4.71 10.89 -0.17
N GLU A 77 4.77 9.68 -0.70
CA GLU A 77 4.12 9.29 -1.95
C GLU A 77 2.62 9.03 -1.82
N LEU A 78 2.09 8.87 -0.61
CA LEU A 78 0.69 8.50 -0.37
C LEU A 78 -0.20 9.73 -0.21
N THR A 79 -0.26 10.56 -1.25
CA THR A 79 -1.19 11.68 -1.36
C THR A 79 -2.07 11.52 -2.59
N LEU A 80 -3.27 12.11 -2.60
CA LEU A 80 -4.13 12.07 -3.78
C LEU A 80 -3.42 12.67 -4.99
N ASN A 81 -2.75 13.80 -4.84
CA ASN A 81 -2.03 14.45 -5.93
C ASN A 81 -0.91 13.57 -6.51
N ALA A 82 -0.10 12.94 -5.65
CA ALA A 82 0.98 12.06 -6.11
C ALA A 82 0.45 10.79 -6.78
N LEU A 83 -0.55 10.12 -6.17
CA LEU A 83 -1.09 8.87 -6.70
C LEU A 83 -1.86 9.07 -8.01
N LEU A 84 -2.53 10.21 -8.17
CA LEU A 84 -3.32 10.56 -9.37
C LEU A 84 -2.52 11.30 -10.45
N GLU A 85 -1.22 11.54 -10.22
CA GLU A 85 -0.34 12.12 -11.22
C GLU A 85 -0.30 11.24 -12.50
N GLU A 86 -0.13 11.90 -13.64
CA GLU A 86 -0.19 11.28 -14.97
C GLU A 86 -1.49 10.46 -15.22
N ASN A 87 -2.64 10.95 -14.75
CA ASN A 87 -3.92 10.23 -14.82
C ASN A 87 -3.93 8.92 -14.00
N GLY A 88 -3.36 8.93 -12.80
CA GLY A 88 -3.33 7.75 -11.94
C GLY A 88 -2.33 6.67 -12.36
N LYS A 89 -1.48 6.92 -13.36
CA LYS A 89 -0.42 5.97 -13.75
C LYS A 89 0.60 5.77 -12.62
N VAL A 90 0.80 6.77 -11.76
CA VAL A 90 1.70 6.66 -10.60
C VAL A 90 1.18 5.61 -9.62
N LEU A 91 -0.11 5.60 -9.27
CA LEU A 91 -0.73 4.54 -8.47
C LEU A 91 -0.50 3.16 -9.11
N LEU A 92 -0.74 3.02 -10.41
CA LEU A 92 -0.58 1.74 -11.11
C LEU A 92 0.87 1.25 -11.08
N ARG A 93 1.85 2.15 -11.25
CA ARG A 93 3.28 1.83 -11.12
C ARG A 93 3.63 1.40 -9.70
N LEU A 94 3.09 2.07 -8.69
CA LEU A 94 3.29 1.72 -7.28
C LEU A 94 2.71 0.33 -6.98
N MET A 95 1.47 0.06 -7.37
CA MET A 95 0.84 -1.25 -7.23
C MET A 95 1.65 -2.34 -7.93
N ASN A 96 2.04 -2.12 -9.19
CA ASN A 96 2.87 -3.06 -9.94
C ASN A 96 4.22 -3.32 -9.26
N ALA A 97 4.91 -2.27 -8.81
CA ALA A 97 6.21 -2.41 -8.15
C ALA A 97 6.08 -3.22 -6.86
N ARG A 98 5.07 -2.92 -6.01
CA ARG A 98 4.84 -3.65 -4.77
C ARG A 98 4.41 -5.09 -4.99
N ALA A 99 3.65 -5.37 -6.05
CA ALA A 99 3.19 -6.71 -6.39
C ALA A 99 4.24 -7.59 -7.09
N THR A 100 5.23 -6.99 -7.79
CA THR A 100 6.16 -7.75 -8.65
C THR A 100 7.63 -7.63 -8.25
N LYS A 101 7.98 -6.61 -7.45
CA LYS A 101 9.37 -6.24 -7.11
C LYS A 101 9.55 -5.98 -5.61
N GLY A 102 8.93 -6.82 -4.76
CA GLY A 102 8.91 -6.66 -3.30
C GLY A 102 10.29 -6.41 -2.67
N ASP A 103 11.31 -7.19 -3.06
CA ASP A 103 12.68 -7.05 -2.54
C ASP A 103 13.31 -5.69 -2.91
N GLN A 104 13.10 -5.24 -4.15
CA GLN A 104 13.62 -3.95 -4.61
C GLN A 104 12.92 -2.81 -3.88
N CYS A 105 11.60 -2.88 -3.73
CA CYS A 105 10.84 -1.90 -2.95
C CYS A 105 11.31 -1.84 -1.51
N SER A 106 11.53 -2.99 -0.87
CA SER A 106 12.04 -3.06 0.52
C SER A 106 13.42 -2.42 0.66
N ARG A 107 14.32 -2.67 -0.29
CA ARG A 107 15.63 -2.01 -0.33
C ARG A 107 15.51 -0.51 -0.52
N HIS A 108 14.63 -0.04 -1.40
CA HIS A 108 14.41 1.40 -1.60
C HIS A 108 13.81 2.08 -0.37
N ASP A 109 12.86 1.42 0.31
CA ASP A 109 12.30 1.92 1.57
C ASP A 109 13.38 2.03 2.64
N LEU A 110 14.24 1.02 2.78
CA LEU A 110 15.34 1.06 3.74
C LEU A 110 16.31 2.21 3.44
N LEU A 111 16.71 2.39 2.17
CA LEU A 111 17.58 3.52 1.78
C LEU A 111 16.95 4.87 2.11
N TYR A 112 15.65 5.01 1.87
CA TYR A 112 14.90 6.21 2.23
C TYR A 112 14.95 6.46 3.74
N LEU A 113 14.65 5.45 4.56
CA LEU A 113 14.65 5.59 6.02
C LEU A 113 16.03 5.84 6.61
N VAL A 114 17.08 5.21 6.07
CA VAL A 114 18.47 5.50 6.45
C VAL A 114 18.81 6.96 6.17
N SER A 115 18.33 7.54 5.06
CA SER A 115 18.53 8.96 4.77
C SER A 115 17.81 9.88 5.78
N LEU A 116 16.59 9.54 6.19
CA LEU A 116 15.87 10.28 7.22
C LEU A 116 16.56 10.15 8.58
N ARG A 117 17.09 8.96 8.90
CA ARG A 117 17.82 8.71 10.16
C ARG A 117 19.10 9.52 10.22
N ALA A 118 19.87 9.55 9.13
CA ALA A 118 21.10 10.35 9.02
C ALA A 118 20.81 11.86 9.16
N ASN A 119 19.65 12.32 8.68
CA ASN A 119 19.22 13.71 8.80
C ASN A 119 18.55 14.03 10.15
N GLY A 120 18.38 13.04 11.04
CA GLY A 120 17.70 13.22 12.33
C GLY A 120 16.20 13.50 12.23
N THR A 121 15.58 13.22 11.08
CA THR A 121 14.15 13.49 10.82
C THR A 121 13.29 12.23 10.80
N MET A 122 13.87 11.03 10.86
CA MET A 122 13.09 9.78 10.85
C MET A 122 12.10 9.74 12.02
N PRO A 123 10.78 9.57 11.75
CA PRO A 123 9.82 9.31 12.80
C PRO A 123 10.20 8.06 13.60
N THR A 124 10.00 8.09 14.91
CA THR A 124 10.29 6.94 15.79
C THR A 124 8.99 6.34 16.30
N PHE A 125 8.84 5.03 16.18
CA PHE A 125 7.64 4.28 16.57
C PHE A 125 7.83 3.47 17.85
N SER A 126 9.06 3.39 18.37
CA SER A 126 9.36 2.76 19.66
C SER A 126 8.80 3.51 20.87
N GLY A 127 8.46 4.80 20.70
CA GLY A 127 8.15 5.70 21.80
C GLY A 127 9.26 5.65 22.87
N GLU A 128 8.87 5.43 24.12
CA GLU A 128 9.77 5.38 25.27
C GLU A 128 10.47 4.02 25.45
N THR A 129 10.13 3.00 24.65
CA THR A 129 10.58 1.61 24.84
C THR A 129 12.10 1.48 24.87
N PHE A 130 12.82 2.25 24.04
CA PHE A 130 14.29 2.20 23.96
C PHE A 130 14.97 3.32 24.76
N LYS A 131 14.24 4.10 25.57
CA LYS A 131 14.82 5.24 26.30
C LYS A 131 15.93 4.85 27.29
N HIS A 132 15.87 3.64 27.82
CA HIS A 132 16.79 3.15 28.84
C HIS A 132 17.90 2.24 28.30
N VAL A 133 17.94 2.00 26.99
CA VAL A 133 18.98 1.18 26.35
C VAL A 133 20.02 2.07 25.67
N SER A 134 21.24 1.59 25.54
CA SER A 134 22.31 2.27 24.79
C SER A 134 22.18 2.05 23.30
N LEU A 135 21.73 0.85 22.91
CA LEU A 135 21.55 0.44 21.51
C LEU A 135 20.49 -0.66 21.46
N ALA A 136 19.48 -0.51 20.61
CA ALA A 136 18.53 -1.56 20.28
C ALA A 136 18.70 -1.92 18.80
N PHE A 137 18.77 -3.22 18.50
CA PHE A 137 19.06 -3.71 17.17
C PHE A 137 18.37 -5.06 16.91
N ILE A 138 18.29 -5.43 15.65
CA ILE A 138 17.79 -6.72 15.18
C ILE A 138 18.89 -7.39 14.38
N ASP A 139 19.02 -8.71 14.56
CA ASP A 139 19.85 -9.55 13.71
C ASP A 139 19.06 -9.90 12.44
N LEU A 140 19.58 -9.54 11.28
CA LEU A 140 18.92 -9.80 10.00
C LEU A 140 19.00 -11.28 9.58
N ALA A 141 19.82 -12.08 10.27
CA ALA A 141 19.85 -13.53 10.10
C ALA A 141 18.88 -14.26 11.05
N ASP A 142 18.32 -13.58 12.06
CA ASP A 142 17.30 -14.16 12.95
C ASP A 142 15.96 -14.22 12.22
N PRO A 143 15.39 -15.42 11.95
CA PRO A 143 14.10 -15.54 11.25
C PRO A 143 12.96 -14.88 12.03
N GLU A 144 13.05 -14.85 13.36
CA GLU A 144 12.04 -14.24 14.23
C GLU A 144 12.23 -12.72 14.38
N HIS A 145 13.37 -12.18 13.92
CA HIS A 145 13.71 -10.76 13.98
C HIS A 145 13.51 -10.15 15.38
N ASN A 146 13.88 -10.87 16.44
CA ASN A 146 13.67 -10.39 17.80
C ASN A 146 14.51 -9.14 18.08
N VAL A 147 13.90 -8.14 18.73
CA VAL A 147 14.61 -6.95 19.18
C VAL A 147 15.57 -7.32 20.30
N GLN A 148 16.86 -7.10 20.05
CA GLN A 148 17.93 -7.23 21.03
C GLN A 148 18.35 -5.84 21.51
N SER A 149 18.87 -5.75 22.74
CA SER A 149 19.30 -4.46 23.28
C SER A 149 20.52 -4.56 24.18
N LEU A 150 21.33 -3.51 24.16
CA LEU A 150 22.42 -3.29 25.10
C LEU A 150 21.97 -2.28 26.16
N LEU A 151 22.09 -2.65 27.42
CA LEU A 151 21.86 -1.75 28.54
C LEU A 151 22.95 -0.68 28.62
N ARG A 152 22.71 0.37 29.41
CA ARG A 152 23.69 1.43 29.68
C ARG A 152 24.96 0.96 30.39
N SER A 153 24.92 -0.22 31.00
CA SER A 153 26.07 -0.88 31.62
C SER A 153 26.96 -1.63 30.63
N ALA A 154 26.56 -1.76 29.36
CA ALA A 154 27.38 -2.41 28.34
C ALA A 154 28.69 -1.63 28.12
N SER A 155 29.79 -2.34 27.91
CA SER A 155 31.10 -1.71 27.71
C SER A 155 31.15 -0.96 26.37
N PRO A 156 31.96 0.11 26.26
CA PRO A 156 32.13 0.85 25.01
C PRO A 156 32.55 -0.04 23.83
N GLU A 157 33.37 -1.07 24.08
CA GLU A 157 33.86 -1.99 23.07
C GLU A 157 32.72 -2.81 22.46
N VAL A 158 31.79 -3.31 23.28
CA VAL A 158 30.63 -4.08 22.80
C VAL A 158 29.69 -3.18 22.01
N ILE A 159 29.48 -1.95 22.46
CA ILE A 159 28.65 -0.98 21.74
C ILE A 159 29.24 -0.68 20.36
N GLU A 160 30.55 -0.45 20.29
CA GLU A 160 31.24 -0.15 19.04
C GLU A 160 31.28 -1.35 18.09
N GLU A 161 31.46 -2.57 18.62
CA GLU A 161 31.33 -3.81 17.85
C GLU A 161 29.94 -3.89 17.19
N LYS A 162 28.86 -3.66 17.94
CA LYS A 162 27.49 -3.73 17.38
C LYS A 162 27.23 -2.61 16.37
N LYS A 163 27.73 -1.41 16.59
CA LYS A 163 27.67 -0.32 15.59
C LYS A 163 28.40 -0.69 14.29
N ASN A 164 29.56 -1.33 14.39
CA ASN A 164 30.30 -1.80 13.22
C ASN A 164 29.52 -2.88 12.45
N LEU A 165 28.83 -3.78 13.14
CA LEU A 165 27.96 -4.77 12.50
C LEU A 165 26.73 -4.13 11.83
N ILE A 166 26.18 -3.05 12.39
CA ILE A 166 25.12 -2.24 11.76
C ILE A 166 25.64 -1.60 10.48
N ASN A 167 26.83 -0.98 10.52
CA ASN A 167 27.47 -0.36 9.35
C ASN A 167 27.80 -1.38 8.25
N GLN A 168 28.06 -2.63 8.61
CA GLN A 168 28.25 -3.75 7.68
C GLN A 168 26.94 -4.32 7.12
N GLY A 169 25.77 -3.86 7.61
CA GLY A 169 24.46 -4.36 7.22
C GLY A 169 24.15 -5.77 7.73
N LYS A 170 24.82 -6.23 8.79
CA LYS A 170 24.52 -7.51 9.46
C LYS A 170 23.45 -7.36 10.53
N LEU A 171 23.47 -6.22 11.21
CA LEU A 171 22.45 -5.81 12.18
C LEU A 171 21.72 -4.58 11.63
N MET A 172 20.53 -4.33 12.15
CA MET A 172 19.77 -3.12 11.86
C MET A 172 19.35 -2.45 13.17
N GLU A 173 19.41 -1.12 13.26
CA GLU A 173 18.83 -0.40 14.39
C GLU A 173 17.33 -0.71 14.50
N ALA A 174 16.86 -1.04 15.71
CA ALA A 174 15.49 -1.47 15.93
C ALA A 174 14.46 -0.40 15.49
N ASP A 175 14.76 0.88 15.71
CA ASP A 175 13.90 1.98 15.25
C ASP A 175 13.78 2.05 13.73
N VAL A 176 14.89 1.82 13.01
CA VAL A 176 14.89 1.81 11.54
C VAL A 176 14.06 0.64 11.04
N TRP A 177 14.22 -0.53 11.65
CA TRP A 177 13.43 -1.71 11.30
C TRP A 177 11.94 -1.53 11.59
N LEU A 178 11.56 -1.04 12.77
CA LEU A 178 10.15 -0.77 13.12
C LEU A 178 9.52 0.23 12.15
N THR A 179 10.27 1.27 11.80
CA THR A 179 9.82 2.28 10.84
C THR A 179 9.67 1.69 9.44
N LEU A 180 10.56 0.78 9.03
CA LEU A 180 10.45 0.05 7.77
C LEU A 180 9.18 -0.80 7.73
N GLN A 181 8.91 -1.58 8.78
CA GLN A 181 7.70 -2.37 8.88
C GLN A 181 6.44 -1.50 8.80
N MET A 182 6.41 -0.39 9.55
CA MET A 182 5.29 0.55 9.54
C MET A 182 5.06 1.15 8.14
N ARG A 183 6.12 1.61 7.48
CA ARG A 183 6.04 2.16 6.12
C ARG A 183 5.51 1.13 5.12
N GLN A 184 6.04 -0.09 5.16
CA GLN A 184 5.61 -1.17 4.27
C GLN A 184 4.15 -1.55 4.53
N GLN A 185 3.74 -1.66 5.79
CA GLN A 185 2.38 -1.98 6.18
C GLN A 185 1.38 -0.92 5.74
N VAL A 186 1.69 0.38 5.92
CA VAL A 186 0.80 1.47 5.47
C VAL A 186 0.61 1.45 3.96
N ILE A 187 1.71 1.30 3.21
CA ILE A 187 1.64 1.24 1.73
C ILE A 187 0.85 0.01 1.29
N LEU A 188 1.19 -1.18 1.81
CA LEU A 188 0.51 -2.40 1.41
C LEU A 188 -0.99 -2.34 1.76
N THR A 189 -1.36 -1.90 2.95
CA THR A 189 -2.76 -1.76 3.38
C THR A 189 -3.57 -0.88 2.41
N LEU A 190 -3.03 0.27 1.99
CA LEU A 190 -3.70 1.11 1.01
C LEU A 190 -3.92 0.35 -0.30
N LEU A 191 -2.89 -0.28 -0.84
CA LEU A 191 -2.96 -0.95 -2.14
C LEU A 191 -3.86 -2.18 -2.10
N THR A 192 -3.88 -2.92 -0.98
CA THR A 192 -4.82 -4.03 -0.78
C THR A 192 -6.24 -3.52 -0.69
N ASN A 193 -6.51 -2.41 0.00
CA ASN A 193 -7.85 -1.82 0.08
C ASN A 193 -8.35 -1.33 -1.29
N VAL A 194 -7.46 -0.74 -2.10
CA VAL A 194 -7.76 -0.37 -3.50
C VAL A 194 -8.12 -1.62 -4.32
N ALA A 195 -7.33 -2.69 -4.19
CA ALA A 195 -7.59 -3.96 -4.87
C ALA A 195 -8.93 -4.59 -4.44
N TYR A 196 -9.20 -4.64 -3.12
CA TYR A 196 -10.48 -5.11 -2.58
C TYR A 196 -11.67 -4.28 -3.08
N THR A 197 -11.51 -2.96 -3.19
CA THR A 197 -12.57 -2.10 -3.72
C THR A 197 -12.87 -2.43 -5.19
N PHE A 198 -11.86 -2.77 -5.99
CA PHE A 198 -12.09 -3.27 -7.34
C PHE A 198 -12.80 -4.62 -7.33
N GLU A 199 -12.33 -5.60 -6.55
CA GLU A 199 -12.97 -6.93 -6.52
C GLU A 199 -14.44 -6.84 -6.10
N THR A 200 -14.74 -6.06 -5.06
CA THR A 200 -16.13 -5.84 -4.58
C THR A 200 -16.99 -5.06 -5.58
N MET A 201 -16.52 -3.92 -6.09
CA MET A 201 -17.34 -3.06 -6.95
C MET A 201 -17.45 -3.56 -8.40
N PHE A 202 -16.45 -4.28 -8.90
CA PHE A 202 -16.39 -4.70 -10.30
C PHE A 202 -16.67 -6.20 -10.49
N LEU A 203 -16.15 -7.07 -9.61
CA LEU A 203 -16.31 -8.52 -9.78
C LEU A 203 -17.56 -9.06 -9.06
N GLU A 204 -17.84 -8.60 -7.84
CA GLU A 204 -18.95 -9.13 -7.04
C GLU A 204 -20.31 -8.46 -7.34
N GLN A 205 -20.33 -7.17 -7.70
CA GLN A 205 -21.56 -6.42 -7.96
C GLN A 205 -22.13 -6.55 -9.39
N VAL A 206 -21.61 -7.45 -10.24
CA VAL A 206 -22.09 -7.70 -11.62
C VAL A 206 -21.83 -6.53 -12.59
N MET A 207 -20.62 -6.47 -13.13
CA MET A 207 -20.39 -6.11 -14.55
C MET A 207 -20.18 -7.38 -15.39
N VAL A 208 -21.00 -8.42 -15.15
CA VAL A 208 -21.15 -9.59 -16.06
C VAL A 208 -22.19 -9.24 -17.12
N GLY A 209 -21.92 -8.17 -17.85
CA GLY A 209 -22.44 -7.92 -19.19
C GLY A 209 -21.21 -7.61 -20.02
N GLU A 210 -21.10 -8.15 -21.23
CA GLU A 210 -20.00 -7.81 -22.13
C GLU A 210 -19.75 -6.30 -22.06
N VAL A 211 -18.54 -5.89 -21.67
CA VAL A 211 -18.12 -4.49 -21.77
C VAL A 211 -17.92 -4.19 -23.25
N SER A 212 -19.02 -4.16 -24.01
CA SER A 212 -19.07 -3.69 -25.38
C SER A 212 -19.07 -2.16 -25.30
N ALA A 213 -17.87 -1.60 -25.46
CA ALA A 213 -17.57 -0.16 -25.38
C ALA A 213 -17.85 0.46 -24.01
N ALA A 214 -16.77 0.70 -23.25
CA ALA A 214 -16.83 1.68 -22.16
C ALA A 214 -17.30 3.01 -22.76
N GLU A 215 -18.52 3.45 -22.44
CA GLU A 215 -19.01 4.77 -22.80
C GLU A 215 -18.11 5.79 -22.08
N VAL A 216 -17.19 6.39 -22.84
CA VAL A 216 -16.22 7.36 -22.34
C VAL A 216 -16.98 8.65 -21.99
N GLY A 217 -17.33 8.81 -20.71
CA GLY A 217 -17.84 10.07 -20.19
C GLY A 217 -16.76 11.16 -20.11
N CYS A 218 -17.17 12.43 -20.13
CA CYS A 218 -16.29 13.58 -19.98
C CYS A 218 -15.52 13.48 -18.66
N ARG A 219 -14.19 13.46 -18.77
CA ARG A 219 -13.28 13.16 -17.66
C ARG A 219 -13.27 14.20 -16.53
N TYR A 220 -13.73 15.41 -16.80
CA TYR A 220 -13.74 16.51 -15.84
C TYR A 220 -15.06 16.64 -15.05
N CYS A 221 -16.19 16.31 -15.67
CA CYS A 221 -17.51 16.49 -15.06
C CYS A 221 -18.37 15.21 -15.01
N GLY A 222 -17.90 14.10 -15.58
CA GLY A 222 -18.63 12.83 -15.61
C GLY A 222 -19.83 12.81 -16.56
N SER A 223 -20.04 13.85 -17.38
CA SER A 223 -21.15 13.88 -18.33
C SER A 223 -20.86 13.00 -19.54
N TYR A 224 -21.80 12.12 -19.92
CA TYR A 224 -21.73 11.38 -21.17
C TYR A 224 -21.96 12.34 -22.34
N ASP A 225 -21.00 12.45 -23.26
CA ASP A 225 -21.23 13.17 -24.52
C ASP A 225 -22.18 12.35 -25.38
N ALA A 226 -23.48 12.66 -25.28
CA ALA A 226 -24.49 12.16 -26.19
C ALA A 226 -24.29 12.79 -27.57
N ARG A 227 -23.38 12.24 -28.39
CA ARG A 227 -23.36 12.47 -29.84
C ARG A 227 -22.47 11.47 -30.56
N TRP A 228 -23.09 10.44 -31.10
CA TRP A 228 -23.00 10.08 -32.53
C TRP A 228 -24.18 9.16 -32.87
N ARG A 229 -25.28 9.76 -33.32
CA ARG A 229 -26.23 9.20 -34.30
C ARG A 229 -27.20 10.32 -34.71
N GLU A 230 -27.16 10.70 -35.98
CA GLU A 230 -28.29 11.37 -36.61
C GLU A 230 -29.48 10.40 -36.58
N GLY A 231 -30.59 10.82 -35.97
CA GLY A 231 -31.81 10.02 -35.94
C GLY A 231 -32.78 10.37 -34.82
N GLY A 232 -33.59 11.41 -35.03
CA GLY A 232 -35.00 11.46 -34.61
C GLY A 232 -35.34 11.34 -33.12
N GLY A 233 -35.28 12.47 -32.42
CA GLY A 233 -36.26 12.96 -31.44
C GLY A 233 -37.05 11.98 -30.57
N HIS A 234 -36.60 11.78 -29.32
CA HIS A 234 -37.33 12.04 -28.06
C HIS A 234 -36.45 11.53 -26.91
N PHE A 235 -36.20 12.38 -25.91
CA PHE A 235 -35.50 11.99 -24.68
C PHE A 235 -36.50 11.87 -23.54
N GLU A 236 -36.57 10.70 -22.93
CA GLU A 236 -37.18 10.50 -21.61
C GLU A 236 -36.06 10.31 -20.59
N LEU A 237 -36.09 11.11 -19.53
CA LEU A 237 -35.04 11.21 -18.52
C LEU A 237 -35.42 10.32 -17.34
N VAL A 238 -34.93 9.08 -17.32
CA VAL A 238 -35.07 8.22 -16.13
C VAL A 238 -33.93 8.53 -15.18
N ALA A 239 -34.21 9.35 -14.17
CA ALA A 239 -33.31 9.60 -13.06
C ALA A 239 -33.16 8.33 -12.21
N VAL A 240 -31.97 7.77 -12.13
CA VAL A 240 -31.61 6.79 -11.09
C VAL A 240 -31.00 7.57 -9.94
N ARG A 241 -31.73 7.64 -8.81
CA ARG A 241 -31.24 8.21 -7.55
C ARG A 241 -30.14 7.33 -6.97
N VAL A 242 -29.12 8.00 -6.41
CA VAL A 242 -28.10 7.46 -5.51
C VAL A 242 -28.75 6.89 -4.25
#